data_AF-A0A9J6BB79-F1
#
_entry.id   AF-A0A9J6BB79-F1
#
_cell.length_a   1.000
_cell.length_b   1.000
_cell.length_c   1.000
_cell.angle_alpha   90.00
_cell.angle_beta   90.00
_cell.angle_gamma   90.00
#
_symmetry.space_group_name_H-M   'P 1'
#
loop_
_entity.id
_entity.type
_entity.pdbx_description
1 polymer ?
#
loop_
_entity_poly.entity_id
_entity_poly.type
_entity_poly.pdbx_seq_one_letter_code
_entity_poly.pdbx_strand_id
1 'polypeptide(L)'
;MEKLKFVILLLVLGIATVYGKCQLNQLQCKDKQIFSPEKCACVCDPIYVCPPNFVKHPVSCNCVCDPAVAAGIVCPKNKVVDPATCTCICDPKLEKLCAAQPKHLFNPYHCTCGCCVP
;
A
#
# COMPACT_ATOMS: atom_id res chain seq x y z
N MET A 1 35.65 -6.94 41.84
CA MET A 1 35.07 -7.63 40.67
C MET A 1 33.55 -7.87 40.79
N GLU A 2 32.88 -7.41 41.85
CA GLU A 2 31.44 -7.69 42.07
C GLU A 2 30.47 -6.78 41.29
N LYS A 3 30.88 -5.55 40.95
CA LYS A 3 30.03 -4.60 40.20
C LYS A 3 29.71 -5.07 38.77
N LEU A 4 30.60 -5.84 38.15
CA LEU A 4 30.41 -6.34 36.77
C LEU A 4 29.34 -7.44 36.69
N LYS A 5 29.22 -8.27 37.75
CA LYS A 5 28.18 -9.32 37.83
C LYS A 5 26.78 -8.71 37.91
N PHE A 6 26.62 -7.60 38.62
CA PHE A 6 25.33 -6.92 38.78
C PHE A 6 24.83 -6.27 37.48
N VAL A 7 25.74 -5.67 36.69
CA VAL A 7 25.39 -5.07 35.39
C VAL A 7 24.99 -6.16 34.38
N ILE A 8 25.69 -7.29 34.38
CA ILE A 8 25.34 -8.43 33.52
C ILE A 8 23.99 -9.02 33.96
N LEU A 9 23.73 -9.15 35.27
CA LEU A 9 22.46 -9.67 35.78
C LEU A 9 21.29 -8.73 35.43
N LEU A 10 21.47 -7.41 35.56
CA LEU A 10 20.45 -6.40 35.19
C LEU A 10 20.22 -6.34 33.68
N LEU A 11 21.27 -6.50 32.87
CA LEU A 11 21.13 -6.64 31.43
C LEU A 11 20.31 -7.88 31.12
N VAL A 12 20.72 -9.07 31.58
CA VAL A 12 20.03 -10.35 31.32
C VAL A 12 18.60 -10.37 31.85
N LEU A 13 18.32 -9.82 33.03
CA LEU A 13 16.97 -9.68 33.58
C LEU A 13 16.13 -8.63 32.83
N GLY A 14 16.76 -7.55 32.36
CA GLY A 14 16.12 -6.53 31.52
C GLY A 14 15.71 -7.07 30.16
N ILE A 15 16.55 -7.91 29.52
CA ILE A 15 16.17 -8.59 28.27
C ILE A 15 15.10 -9.65 28.56
N ALA A 16 15.22 -10.44 29.63
CA ALA A 16 14.24 -11.49 29.95
C ALA A 16 12.84 -10.95 30.31
N THR A 17 12.74 -9.77 30.94
CA THR A 17 11.44 -9.19 31.36
C THR A 17 10.68 -8.52 30.22
N VAL A 18 11.37 -8.00 29.19
CA VAL A 18 10.71 -7.49 27.97
C VAL A 18 10.12 -8.65 27.15
N TYR A 19 10.82 -9.79 27.11
CA TYR A 19 10.36 -10.98 26.39
C TYR A 19 9.33 -11.83 27.18
N GLY A 20 9.07 -11.51 28.45
CA GLY A 20 8.18 -12.29 29.32
C GLY A 20 6.70 -11.91 29.30
N LYS A 21 6.32 -10.77 28.72
CA LYS A 21 4.91 -10.29 28.74
C LYS A 21 4.08 -10.70 27.52
N CYS A 22 4.70 -10.87 26.36
CA CYS A 22 4.03 -11.44 25.21
C CYS A 22 4.33 -12.94 25.25
N GLN A 23 3.35 -13.82 25.50
CA GLN A 23 3.59 -15.26 25.48
C GLN A 23 4.13 -15.64 24.10
N LEU A 24 5.45 -15.88 24.05
CA LEU A 24 6.28 -15.86 22.84
C LEU A 24 6.14 -17.12 21.98
N ASN A 25 5.04 -17.84 22.13
CA ASN A 25 4.83 -19.11 21.46
C ASN A 25 4.09 -18.85 20.14
N GLN A 26 4.87 -18.60 19.09
CA GLN A 26 4.48 -18.76 17.68
C GLN A 26 3.47 -17.78 17.09
N LEU A 27 3.55 -16.47 17.38
CA LEU A 27 2.86 -15.50 16.52
C LEU A 27 3.63 -15.35 15.20
N GLN A 28 3.41 -16.28 14.27
CA GLN A 28 3.89 -16.14 12.89
C GLN A 28 3.09 -15.02 12.22
N CYS A 29 3.72 -13.85 12.11
CA CYS A 29 3.15 -12.73 11.40
C CYS A 29 3.02 -13.08 9.91
N LYS A 30 1.94 -12.59 9.28
CA LYS A 30 1.71 -12.77 7.85
C LYS A 30 2.72 -11.96 7.04
N ASP A 31 2.80 -12.21 5.74
CA ASP A 31 3.65 -11.43 4.84
C ASP A 31 3.54 -9.92 5.08
N LYS A 32 4.70 -9.25 5.14
CA LYS A 32 4.84 -7.79 5.35
C LYS A 32 4.45 -7.30 6.74
N GLN A 33 4.27 -8.20 7.69
CA GLN A 33 4.10 -7.88 9.11
C GLN A 33 5.34 -8.30 9.90
N ILE A 34 5.71 -7.50 10.90
CA ILE A 34 6.73 -7.79 11.89
C ILE A 34 6.09 -7.84 13.28
N PHE A 35 6.64 -8.66 14.17
CA PHE A 35 6.20 -8.68 15.55
C PHE A 35 6.68 -7.41 16.27
N SER A 36 5.74 -6.64 16.82
CA SER A 36 6.05 -5.51 17.70
C SER A 36 6.00 -5.98 19.15
N PRO A 37 7.15 -6.08 19.85
CA PRO A 37 7.17 -6.48 21.26
C PRO A 37 6.49 -5.45 22.16
N GLU A 38 6.51 -4.18 21.78
CA GLU A 38 5.81 -3.10 22.51
C GLU A 38 4.29 -3.26 22.47
N LYS A 39 3.75 -3.73 21.33
CA LYS A 39 2.31 -3.92 21.14
C LYS A 39 1.85 -5.36 21.38
N CYS A 40 2.78 -6.28 21.65
CA CYS A 40 2.54 -7.73 21.65
C CYS A 40 1.71 -8.21 20.45
N ALA A 41 1.92 -7.64 19.26
CA ALA A 41 1.09 -7.88 18.08
C ALA A 41 1.89 -7.78 16.79
N CYS A 42 1.41 -8.43 15.74
CA CYS A 42 1.93 -8.23 14.38
C CYS A 42 1.50 -6.86 13.86
N VAL A 43 2.47 -6.05 13.50
CA VAL A 43 2.29 -4.73 12.88
C VAL A 43 2.88 -4.74 11.49
N CYS A 44 2.46 -3.82 10.63
CA CYS A 44 3.10 -3.71 9.33
C CYS A 44 4.57 -3.33 9.44
N ASP A 45 5.43 -3.98 8.65
CA ASP A 45 6.84 -3.65 8.55
C ASP A 45 7.03 -2.17 8.17
N PRO A 46 7.67 -1.33 9.01
CA PRO A 46 7.87 0.08 8.71
C PRO A 46 8.81 0.31 7.51
N ILE A 47 9.68 -0.66 7.18
CA ILE A 47 10.61 -0.57 6.05
C ILE A 47 9.88 -0.82 4.72
N TYR A 48 8.79 -1.58 4.74
CA TYR A 48 7.97 -1.81 3.55
C TYR A 48 7.23 -0.52 3.16
N VAL A 49 7.65 0.13 2.07
CA VAL A 49 7.03 1.35 1.55
C VAL A 49 6.15 1.02 0.35
N CYS A 50 4.98 1.63 0.28
CA CYS A 50 4.09 1.47 -0.87
C CYS A 50 4.58 2.29 -2.06
N PRO A 51 4.28 1.85 -3.30
CA PRO A 51 4.52 2.67 -4.49
C PRO A 51 3.85 4.05 -4.39
N PRO A 52 4.28 5.04 -5.18
CA PRO A 52 3.62 6.34 -5.24
C PRO A 52 2.11 6.21 -5.45
N ASN A 53 1.32 7.05 -4.76
CA ASN A 53 -0.14 7.05 -4.79
C ASN A 53 -0.83 5.84 -4.14
N PHE A 54 -0.09 4.98 -3.45
CA PHE A 54 -0.68 3.93 -2.63
C PHE A 54 -0.37 4.17 -1.15
N VAL A 55 -1.29 3.76 -0.30
CA VAL A 55 -1.08 3.75 1.15
C VAL A 55 -1.14 2.33 1.69
N LYS A 56 -0.46 2.13 2.81
CA LYS A 56 -0.44 0.82 3.46
C LYS A 56 -1.75 0.61 4.21
N HIS A 57 -2.46 -0.44 3.87
CA HIS A 57 -3.66 -0.85 4.59
C HIS A 57 -3.26 -1.29 6.02
N PRO A 58 -3.90 -0.75 7.08
CA PRO A 58 -3.42 -0.88 8.46
C PRO A 58 -3.43 -2.32 9.00
N VAL A 59 -4.31 -3.17 8.48
CA VAL A 59 -4.46 -4.57 8.93
C VAL A 59 -3.72 -5.55 8.02
N SER A 60 -4.00 -5.54 6.71
CA SER A 60 -3.40 -6.47 5.74
C SER A 60 -1.97 -6.10 5.33
N CYS A 61 -1.52 -4.88 5.61
CA CYS A 61 -0.21 -4.35 5.19
C CYS A 61 0.02 -4.34 3.67
N ASN A 62 -1.04 -4.56 2.90
CA ASN A 62 -1.02 -4.42 1.45
C ASN A 62 -1.13 -2.96 1.05
N CYS A 63 -0.58 -2.63 -0.11
CA CYS A 63 -0.69 -1.30 -0.69
C CYS A 63 -2.04 -1.17 -1.39
N VAL A 64 -2.82 -0.18 -0.99
CA VAL A 64 -4.16 0.07 -1.52
C VAL A 64 -4.25 1.49 -2.04
N CYS A 65 -5.06 1.66 -3.08
CA CYS A 65 -5.48 2.97 -3.54
C CYS A 65 -6.58 3.47 -2.58
N ASP A 66 -6.21 4.34 -1.64
CA ASP A 66 -7.18 4.91 -0.70
C ASP A 66 -7.98 6.04 -1.36
N PRO A 67 -9.29 6.17 -1.10
CA PRO A 67 -10.12 7.21 -1.71
C PRO A 67 -9.60 8.63 -1.50
N ALA A 68 -8.98 8.92 -0.34
CA ALA A 68 -8.41 10.24 -0.08
C ALA A 68 -7.15 10.49 -0.93
N VAL A 69 -6.37 9.45 -1.19
CA VAL A 69 -5.21 9.53 -2.10
C VAL A 69 -5.69 9.70 -3.54
N ALA A 70 -6.65 8.87 -3.96
CA ALA A 70 -7.27 8.93 -5.29
C ALA A 70 -7.84 10.32 -5.61
N ALA A 71 -8.47 10.98 -4.63
CA ALA A 71 -9.02 12.32 -4.78
C ALA A 71 -7.96 13.41 -5.04
N GLY A 72 -6.71 13.19 -4.63
CA GLY A 72 -5.59 14.12 -4.85
C GLY A 72 -4.87 13.92 -6.19
N ILE A 73 -5.13 12.82 -6.90
CA ILE A 73 -4.44 12.51 -8.16
C ILE A 73 -5.04 13.34 -9.29
N VAL A 74 -4.20 14.17 -9.92
CA VAL A 74 -4.58 14.95 -11.10
C VAL A 74 -4.22 14.16 -12.36
N CYS A 75 -5.24 13.75 -13.11
CA CYS A 75 -5.04 13.03 -14.37
C CYS A 75 -4.91 13.98 -15.57
N PRO A 76 -4.15 13.57 -16.62
CA PRO A 76 -4.11 14.28 -17.89
C PRO A 76 -5.49 14.38 -18.55
N LYS A 77 -5.62 15.25 -19.55
CA LYS A 77 -6.86 15.41 -20.33
C LYS A 77 -7.38 14.06 -20.82
N ASN A 78 -8.70 13.87 -20.76
CA ASN A 78 -9.43 12.66 -21.16
C ASN A 78 -9.08 11.40 -20.35
N LYS A 79 -8.37 11.55 -19.22
CA LYS A 79 -8.10 10.47 -18.28
C LYS A 79 -8.80 10.72 -16.96
N VAL A 80 -9.17 9.64 -16.28
CA VAL A 80 -9.76 9.63 -14.95
C VAL A 80 -8.97 8.67 -14.05
N VAL A 81 -9.00 8.91 -12.74
CA VAL A 81 -8.41 7.98 -11.78
C VAL A 81 -9.21 6.69 -11.76
N ASP A 82 -8.52 5.57 -11.92
CA ASP A 82 -9.03 4.26 -11.55
C ASP A 82 -8.91 4.09 -10.02
N PRO A 83 -10.03 4.01 -9.28
CA PRO A 83 -10.01 3.89 -7.82
C PRO A 83 -9.46 2.55 -7.33
N ALA A 84 -9.33 1.54 -8.20
CA ALA A 84 -8.72 0.26 -7.81
C ALA A 84 -7.19 0.33 -7.85
N THR A 85 -6.63 1.09 -8.79
CA THR A 85 -5.20 1.09 -9.08
C THR A 85 -4.51 2.43 -8.81
N CYS A 86 -5.24 3.50 -8.50
CA CYS A 86 -4.69 4.86 -8.36
C CYS A 86 -3.89 5.29 -9.59
N THR A 87 -4.25 4.78 -10.77
CA THR A 87 -3.64 5.16 -12.05
C THR A 87 -4.62 5.95 -12.90
N CYS A 88 -4.09 6.74 -13.83
CA CYS A 88 -4.91 7.49 -14.77
C CYS A 88 -5.22 6.63 -16.00
N ILE A 89 -6.46 6.18 -16.10
CA ILE A 89 -7.01 5.43 -17.23
C ILE A 89 -7.79 6.37 -18.15
N CYS A 90 -8.07 5.98 -19.39
CA CYS A 90 -8.96 6.78 -20.24
C CYS A 90 -10.37 6.87 -19.63
N ASP A 91 -11.04 8.02 -19.78
CA ASP A 91 -12.42 8.18 -19.34
C ASP A 91 -13.34 7.18 -20.08
N PRO A 92 -13.97 6.23 -19.36
CA PRO A 92 -14.88 5.26 -19.97
C PRO A 92 -16.08 5.93 -20.68
N LYS A 93 -16.44 7.15 -20.29
CA LYS A 93 -17.48 7.93 -20.97
C LYS A 93 -17.01 8.36 -22.36
N LEU A 94 -15.74 8.75 -22.50
CA LEU A 94 -15.20 9.15 -23.80
C LEU A 94 -15.15 7.96 -24.77
N GLU A 95 -14.75 6.79 -24.28
CA GLU A 95 -14.77 5.55 -25.07
C GLU A 95 -16.17 5.24 -25.58
N LYS A 96 -17.19 5.28 -24.70
CA LYS A 96 -18.60 5.06 -25.07
C LYS A 96 -19.10 6.10 -26.08
N LEU A 97 -18.75 7.38 -25.89
CA LEU A 97 -19.12 8.43 -26.82
C LEU A 97 -18.48 8.23 -28.20
N CYS A 98 -17.22 7.77 -28.24
CA CYS A 98 -16.53 7.47 -29.49
C CYS A 98 -17.16 6.29 -30.22
N ALA A 99 -17.48 5.21 -29.49
CA ALA A 99 -18.14 4.04 -30.04
C ALA A 99 -19.54 4.33 -30.59
N ALA A 100 -20.21 5.36 -30.09
CA ALA A 100 -21.51 5.81 -30.60
C ALA A 100 -21.42 6.57 -31.93
N GLN A 101 -20.22 7.01 -32.35
CA GLN A 101 -20.03 7.77 -33.58
C GLN A 101 -19.67 6.84 -34.75
N PRO A 102 -20.43 6.86 -35.87
CA PRO A 102 -20.06 6.09 -37.04
C PRO A 102 -18.70 6.53 -37.58
N LYS A 103 -17.90 5.56 -38.04
CA LYS A 103 -16.55 5.74 -38.61
C LYS A 103 -15.48 6.25 -37.64
N HIS A 104 -15.75 6.33 -36.34
CA HIS A 104 -14.74 6.70 -35.36
C HIS A 104 -14.18 5.46 -34.64
N LEU A 105 -12.89 5.51 -34.34
CA LEU A 105 -12.18 4.50 -33.57
C LEU A 105 -11.54 5.16 -32.35
N PHE A 106 -11.75 4.54 -31.20
CA PHE A 106 -11.14 4.96 -29.95
C PHE A 106 -9.68 4.50 -29.88
N ASN A 107 -8.76 5.43 -29.59
CA ASN A 107 -7.36 5.13 -29.34
C ASN A 107 -7.13 5.04 -27.82
N PRO A 108 -6.93 3.84 -27.25
CA PRO A 108 -6.77 3.66 -25.81
C PRO A 108 -5.42 4.16 -25.27
N TYR A 109 -4.43 4.39 -26.13
CA TYR A 109 -3.12 4.92 -25.71
C TYR A 109 -3.16 6.43 -25.51
N HIS A 110 -3.88 7.13 -26.40
CA HIS A 110 -3.98 8.59 -26.37
C HIS A 110 -5.28 9.11 -25.75
N CYS A 111 -6.24 8.23 -25.46
CA CYS A 111 -7.59 8.60 -25.02
C CYS A 111 -8.22 9.63 -25.97
N THR A 112 -8.11 9.35 -27.27
CA THR A 112 -8.65 10.19 -28.33
C THR A 112 -9.61 9.39 -29.19
N CYS A 113 -10.57 10.09 -29.78
CA CYS A 113 -11.47 9.56 -30.77
C CYS A 113 -11.05 10.12 -32.13
N GLY A 114 -10.70 9.25 -33.08
CA GLY A 114 -10.28 9.65 -34.42
C GLY A 114 -11.12 8.95 -35.48
N CYS A 115 -11.25 9.57 -36.65
CA CYS A 115 -11.85 8.90 -37.80
C CYS A 115 -10.95 7.75 -38.27
N CYS A 116 -11.57 6.63 -38.63
CA CYS A 116 -10.93 5.62 -39.46
C CYS A 116 -10.69 6.28 -40.82
N VAL A 117 -9.44 6.53 -41.18
CA VAL A 117 -9.11 6.89 -42.57
C VAL A 117 -9.45 5.65 -43.40
N PRO A 118 -10.30 5.75 -44.45
CA PRO A 118 -10.54 4.65 -45.37
C PRO A 118 -9.27 4.24 -46.11
#